data_AF-A0A832ZD94-F1
#
_entry.id   AF-A0A832ZD94-F1
#
_cell.length_a   1.000
_cell.length_b   1.000
_cell.length_c   1.000
_cell.angle_alpha   90.00
_cell.angle_beta   90.00
_cell.angle_gamma   90.00
#
_symmetry.space_group_name_H-M   'P 1'
#
loop_
_entity.id
_entity.type
_entity.pdbx_description
1 polymer ?
#
loop_
_entity_poly.entity_id
_entity_poly.type
_entity_poly.pdbx_seq_one_letter_code
_entity_poly.pdbx_strand_id
1 'polypeptide(L)'
;ELEGLIDLALIGGKSGREVIDRFIDQVKNYLTPKGIVQVVQSSITGIERTMEKFTRLGFKVEVTARKRYFFEEIVVITAMLNESS
;
A
#
# COMPACT_ATOMS: atom_id res chain seq x y z
N GLU A 1 -16.94 -13.01 -19.15
CA GLU A 1 -15.81 -12.10 -19.47
C GLU A 1 -15.74 -10.89 -18.53
N LEU A 2 -16.86 -10.23 -18.18
CA LEU A 2 -16.86 -9.10 -17.23
C LEU A 2 -16.52 -9.50 -15.77
N GLU A 3 -17.03 -10.63 -15.29
CA GLU A 3 -16.79 -11.09 -13.91
C GLU A 3 -15.29 -11.29 -13.62
N GLY A 4 -14.55 -11.94 -14.53
CA GLY A 4 -13.11 -12.13 -14.36
C GLY A 4 -12.31 -10.83 -14.33
N LEU A 5 -12.76 -9.77 -15.01
CA LEU A 5 -12.12 -8.45 -14.97
C LEU A 5 -12.36 -7.74 -13.64
N ILE A 6 -13.57 -7.89 -13.06
CA ILE A 6 -13.90 -7.35 -11.74
C ILE A 6 -13.06 -8.07 -10.67
N ASP A 7 -12.96 -9.39 -10.77
CA ASP A 7 -12.13 -10.19 -9.86
C ASP A 7 -10.66 -9.76 -9.92
N LEU A 8 -10.11 -9.56 -11.12
CA LEU A 8 -8.73 -9.06 -11.29
C LEU A 8 -8.53 -7.66 -10.69
N ALA A 9 -9.55 -6.81 -10.72
CA ALA A 9 -9.48 -5.46 -10.17
C ALA A 9 -9.56 -5.42 -8.63
N LEU A 10 -10.16 -6.45 -8.00
CA LEU A 10 -10.51 -6.43 -6.57
C LEU A 10 -9.76 -7.46 -5.73
N ILE A 11 -9.35 -8.59 -6.31
CA ILE A 11 -8.77 -9.71 -5.56
C ILE A 11 -7.26 -9.51 -5.38
N GLY A 12 -6.86 -9.15 -4.17
CA GLY A 12 -5.46 -8.99 -3.78
C GLY A 12 -4.69 -10.31 -3.58
N GLY A 13 -5.33 -11.46 -3.79
CA GLY A 13 -4.80 -12.81 -3.55
C GLY A 13 -5.48 -13.51 -2.36
N LYS A 14 -4.94 -14.65 -1.93
CA LYS A 14 -5.56 -15.51 -0.90
C LYS A 14 -5.77 -14.79 0.44
N SER A 15 -4.82 -13.95 0.84
CA SER A 15 -4.91 -13.10 2.03
C SER A 15 -5.42 -11.69 1.72
N GLY A 16 -5.68 -11.39 0.45
CA GLY A 16 -5.98 -10.04 -0.02
C GLY A 16 -4.76 -9.12 -0.06
N ARG A 17 -3.54 -9.64 0.16
CA ARG A 17 -2.32 -8.83 0.31
C ARG A 17 -1.20 -9.18 -0.66
N GLU A 18 -1.28 -10.30 -1.38
CA GLU A 18 -0.21 -10.80 -2.25
C GLU A 18 0.16 -9.80 -3.36
N VAL A 19 -0.81 -9.02 -3.85
CA VAL A 19 -0.54 -7.96 -4.85
C VAL A 19 0.21 -6.78 -4.21
N ILE A 20 -0.31 -6.21 -3.13
CA ILE A 20 0.29 -5.05 -2.47
C ILE A 20 1.65 -5.39 -1.84
N ASP A 21 1.80 -6.56 -1.22
CA ASP A 21 3.05 -6.97 -0.58
C ASP A 21 4.16 -7.13 -1.64
N ARG A 22 3.86 -7.75 -2.80
CA ARG A 22 4.81 -7.85 -3.93
C ARG A 22 5.16 -6.48 -4.51
N PHE A 23 4.18 -5.58 -4.63
CA PHE A 23 4.42 -4.22 -5.10
C PHE A 23 5.40 -3.48 -4.17
N ILE A 24 5.17 -3.51 -2.86
CA ILE A 24 6.03 -2.85 -1.86
C ILE A 24 7.46 -3.39 -1.93
N ASP A 25 7.63 -4.71 -2.05
CA ASP A 25 8.94 -5.37 -2.09
C ASP A 25 9.78 -4.94 -3.32
N GLN A 26 9.13 -4.41 -4.37
CA GLN A 26 9.79 -4.04 -5.63
C GLN A 26 9.86 -2.54 -5.88
N VAL A 27 8.92 -1.74 -5.34
CA VAL A 27 8.70 -0.34 -5.73
C VAL A 27 9.94 0.54 -5.53
N LYS A 28 10.76 0.27 -4.50
CA LYS A 28 11.99 1.02 -4.24
C LYS A 28 12.96 1.07 -5.43
N ASN A 29 12.98 0.01 -6.25
CA ASN A 29 13.87 -0.08 -7.41
C ASN A 29 13.47 0.84 -8.58
N TYR A 30 12.26 1.42 -8.51
CA TYR A 30 11.68 2.26 -9.57
C TYR A 30 11.59 3.73 -9.18
N LEU A 31 11.94 4.08 -7.93
CA LEU A 31 11.85 5.43 -7.43
C LEU A 31 13.15 6.20 -7.63
N THR A 32 13.03 7.47 -7.99
CA THR A 32 14.13 8.44 -7.88
C THR A 32 14.38 8.81 -6.41
N PRO A 33 15.52 9.44 -6.07
CA PRO A 33 15.72 10.03 -4.74
C PRO A 33 14.53 10.91 -4.34
N LYS A 34 14.09 10.81 -3.07
CA LYS A 34 12.88 11.47 -2.52
C LYS A 34 11.58 11.10 -3.22
N GLY A 35 11.55 9.99 -3.97
CA GLY A 35 10.36 9.44 -4.59
C GLY A 35 9.28 9.09 -3.57
N ILE A 36 8.03 9.24 -3.97
CA ILE A 36 6.85 9.07 -3.11
C ILE A 36 5.98 7.96 -3.68
N VAL A 37 5.49 7.10 -2.80
CA VAL A 37 4.45 6.11 -3.07
C VAL A 37 3.22 6.48 -2.27
N GLN A 38 2.05 6.44 -2.92
CA GLN A 38 0.75 6.59 -2.26
C GLN A 38 -0.09 5.35 -2.50
N VAL A 39 -0.61 4.77 -1.43
CA VAL A 39 -1.45 3.57 -1.48
C VAL A 39 -2.80 3.88 -0.85
N VAL A 40 -3.88 3.61 -1.58
CA VAL A 40 -5.24 3.58 -1.03
C VAL A 40 -5.51 2.19 -0.49
N GLN A 41 -5.89 2.07 0.77
CA GLN A 41 -6.07 0.78 1.42
C GLN A 41 -7.26 0.80 2.38
N SER A 42 -8.02 -0.30 2.41
CA SER A 42 -8.99 -0.59 3.47
C SER A 42 -8.31 -1.05 4.77
N SER A 43 -8.81 -0.58 5.90
CA SER A 43 -8.41 -1.02 7.24
C SER A 43 -8.53 -2.54 7.45
N ILE A 44 -9.41 -3.22 6.71
CA ILE A 44 -9.63 -4.67 6.79
C ILE A 44 -8.37 -5.45 6.43
N THR A 45 -7.56 -4.91 5.53
CA THR A 45 -6.38 -5.59 5.00
C THR A 45 -5.10 -5.34 5.82
N GLY A 46 -5.20 -4.58 6.93
CA GLY A 46 -4.08 -4.31 7.85
C GLY A 46 -3.17 -3.16 7.40
N ILE A 47 -3.40 -1.97 7.95
CA ILE A 47 -2.67 -0.74 7.58
C ILE A 47 -1.24 -0.78 8.15
N GLU A 48 -1.12 -1.20 9.41
CA GLU A 48 0.12 -1.27 10.17
C GLU A 48 1.13 -2.18 9.47
N ARG A 49 0.68 -3.34 8.96
CA ARG A 49 1.52 -4.28 8.21
C ARG A 49 2.09 -3.65 6.94
N THR A 50 1.30 -2.84 6.24
CA THR A 50 1.77 -2.09 5.05
C THR A 50 2.80 -1.04 5.45
N MET A 51 2.53 -0.28 6.51
CA MET A 51 3.46 0.74 7.01
C MET A 51 4.78 0.13 7.47
N GLU A 52 4.73 -1.00 8.19
CA GLU A 52 5.92 -1.73 8.63
C GLU A 52 6.77 -2.23 7.45
N LYS A 53 6.15 -2.77 6.40
CA LYS A 53 6.89 -3.21 5.19
C LYS A 53 7.62 -2.05 4.52
N PHE A 54 6.96 -0.92 4.31
CA PHE A 54 7.61 0.28 3.78
C PHE A 54 8.74 0.78 4.70
N THR A 55 8.50 0.81 6.01
CA THR A 55 9.48 1.27 7.00
C THR A 55 10.74 0.40 6.97
N ARG A 56 10.60 -0.93 6.90
CA ARG A 56 11.73 -1.87 6.77
C ARG A 56 12.56 -1.66 5.49
N LEU A 57 11.96 -1.09 4.45
CA LEU A 57 12.65 -0.75 3.20
C LEU A 57 13.31 0.66 3.23
N GLY A 58 13.22 1.38 4.35
CA GLY A 58 13.84 2.68 4.56
C GLY A 58 12.97 3.88 4.17
N PHE A 59 11.66 3.68 4.01
CA PHE A 59 10.73 4.77 3.76
C PHE A 59 10.32 5.46 5.06
N LYS A 60 10.09 6.77 5.01
CA LYS A 60 9.29 7.49 6.00
C LYS A 60 7.82 7.31 5.62
N VAL A 61 6.98 6.82 6.54
CA VAL A 61 5.61 6.41 6.24
C VAL A 61 4.60 7.08 7.16
N GLU A 62 3.48 7.54 6.62
CA GLU A 62 2.37 8.12 7.39
C GLU A 62 1.02 7.91 6.69
N VAL A 63 -0.07 7.95 7.46
CA VAL A 63 -1.43 8.04 6.90
C VAL A 63 -1.77 9.52 6.67
N THR A 64 -1.87 9.93 5.41
CA THR A 64 -2.06 11.34 5.02
C THR A 64 -3.52 11.72 4.79
N ALA A 65 -4.38 10.75 4.50
CA ALA A 65 -5.81 10.95 4.40
C ALA A 65 -6.54 9.73 4.93
N ARG A 66 -7.74 9.96 5.48
CA ARG A 66 -8.61 8.91 5.99
C ARG A 66 -10.07 9.25 5.73
N LYS A 67 -10.87 8.23 5.42
CA LYS A 67 -12.32 8.34 5.32
C LYS A 67 -12.98 7.13 5.96
N ARG A 68 -13.80 7.39 6.97
CA ARG A 68 -14.51 6.36 7.72
C ARG A 68 -15.81 5.96 7.03
N TYR A 69 -16.05 4.65 6.97
CA TYR A 69 -17.29 4.01 6.55
C TYR A 69 -17.83 3.15 7.70
N PHE A 70 -19.01 2.56 7.52
CA PHE A 70 -19.71 1.82 8.59
C PHE A 70 -18.91 0.62 9.11
N PHE A 71 -18.20 -0.10 8.24
CA PHE A 71 -17.49 -1.34 8.56
C PHE A 71 -15.98 -1.26 8.35
N GLU A 72 -15.48 -0.14 7.84
CA GLU A 72 -14.05 0.03 7.53
C GLU A 72 -13.64 1.50 7.51
N GLU A 73 -12.33 1.73 7.49
CA GLU A 73 -11.74 3.01 7.11
C GLU A 73 -10.94 2.82 5.83
N ILE A 74 -11.11 3.73 4.86
CA ILE A 74 -10.23 3.80 3.70
C ILE A 74 -9.18 4.88 3.98
N VAL A 75 -7.92 4.50 3.89
CA VAL A 75 -6.78 5.39 4.16
C VAL A 75 -5.92 5.59 2.93
N VAL A 76 -5.22 6.72 2.90
CA VAL A 76 -4.07 6.95 2.01
C VAL A 76 -2.81 6.84 2.86
N ILE A 77 -1.99 5.85 2.55
CA ILE A 77 -0.66 5.66 3.13
C ILE A 77 0.34 6.32 2.18
N THR A 78 1.09 7.30 2.67
CA THR A 78 2.19 7.93 1.94
C THR A 78 3.51 7.40 2.48
N ALA A 79 4.34 6.85 1.58
CA ALA A 79 5.69 6.40 1.87
C ALA A 79 6.69 7.18 1.03
N MET A 80 7.58 7.93 1.67
CA MET A 80 8.63 8.72 1.02
C MET A 80 9.99 8.03 1.20
N LEU A 81 10.71 7.81 0.10
CA LEU A 81 12.06 7.24 0.16
C LEU A 81 13.03 8.30 0.66
N ASN A 82 13.53 8.15 1.89
CA ASN A 82 14.58 9.02 2.40
C ASN A 82 15.88 8.79 1.63
N GLU A 83 16.68 9.84 1.46
CA GLU A 83 18.06 9.66 1.01
C GLU A 83 18.78 8.81 2.06
N SER A 84 19.52 7.80 1.61
CA SER A 84 20.42 7.06 2.49
C SER A 84 21.45 8.08 3.00
N SER A 85 21.45 8.32 4.31
CA SER A 85 22.47 9.15 4.96
C SER A 85 23.86 8.51 4.83
#